data_AF-A0A7R6PH17-F1
#
_entry.id   AF-A0A7R6PH17-F1
#
_cell.length_a   1.000
_cell.length_b   1.000
_cell.length_c   1.000
_cell.angle_alpha   90.00
_cell.angle_beta   90.00
_cell.angle_gamma   90.00
#
_symmetry.space_group_name_H-M   'P 1'
#
loop_
_entity.id
_entity.type
_entity.pdbx_description
1 polymer ?
#
loop_
_entity_poly.entity_id
_entity_poly.type
_entity_poly.pdbx_seq_one_letter_code
_entity_poly.pdbx_strand_id
1 'polypeptide(L)'
;MLGLNHCYQMPRSAEGSLLSASTRSINARNIFRSNVKNSHAVIRDVVTEAELRLLAEWSVPNLIDILNFPEESVEKHSEDYIRFHERAGRVIEALLGSVKTDLLTVRFGVGGVISDLNVPFELNDEFLASLWRHERPISHWVRKESNELMGVAVLGRPYALAAATLDVHRISGMTRIEAIENQCYDAYLRQIYLRAFNLYGVFPLAHDELGIRGIDPWMQVAAGKDIVASACTGRQLQLFARRQFRDFKISFEVYSILKHLPLRLGISARLAVSDWDSLLQEELSAAWLRGETGEWIEKALDSITDSKKSDAQGYMLGA
;
A
#
# COMPACT_ATOMS: atom_id res chain seq x y z
N MET A 1 33.78 -0.20 14.58
CA MET A 1 33.36 -0.36 15.99
C MET A 1 33.10 1.03 16.59
N LEU A 2 31.91 1.55 16.37
CA LEU A 2 31.22 2.69 17.02
C LEU A 2 29.76 2.41 16.61
N GLY A 3 28.77 2.08 17.44
CA GLY A 3 28.38 2.66 18.72
C GLY A 3 26.89 3.03 18.60
N LEU A 4 26.02 2.06 18.25
CA LEU A 4 24.57 2.25 18.11
C LEU A 4 23.90 1.88 19.45
N ASN A 5 23.66 2.87 20.28
CA ASN A 5 22.78 2.77 21.45
C ASN A 5 21.98 4.05 21.53
N HIS A 6 20.71 4.00 21.13
CA HIS A 6 19.57 4.77 21.69
C HIS A 6 18.28 4.14 21.14
N CYS A 7 17.64 3.27 21.92
CA CYS A 7 16.49 3.57 22.80
C CYS A 7 15.17 3.78 22.03
N TYR A 8 14.37 2.71 21.90
CA TYR A 8 12.92 2.80 21.75
C TYR A 8 12.26 2.10 22.94
N GLN A 9 11.67 2.91 23.82
CA GLN A 9 10.82 2.47 24.93
C GLN A 9 9.38 2.34 24.44
N MET A 10 8.75 1.21 24.75
CA MET A 10 7.30 1.03 24.66
C MET A 10 6.60 1.96 25.68
N PRO A 11 5.43 2.54 25.38
CA PRO A 11 4.68 3.34 26.34
C PRO A 11 4.17 2.46 27.49
N ARG A 12 4.62 2.77 28.72
CA ARG A 12 4.09 2.18 29.96
C ARG A 12 2.78 2.85 30.34
N SER A 13 1.82 2.04 30.80
CA SER A 13 0.60 2.51 31.47
C SER A 13 0.96 3.32 32.72
N ALA A 14 0.23 4.40 32.96
CA ALA A 14 0.33 5.18 34.17
C ALA A 14 -1.01 5.13 34.92
N GLU A 15 -1.04 4.36 36.00
CA GLU A 15 -2.05 4.46 37.04
C GLU A 15 -1.68 5.58 38.03
N GLY A 16 -2.64 6.47 38.30
CA GLY A 16 -2.92 7.00 39.63
C GLY A 16 -2.07 8.15 40.20
N SER A 17 -2.62 9.37 40.22
CA SER A 17 -3.15 9.92 41.49
C SER A 17 -3.91 11.24 41.33
N LEU A 18 -4.87 11.39 42.24
CA LEU A 18 -5.97 12.34 42.35
C LEU A 18 -5.59 13.69 42.99
N LEU A 19 -6.59 14.58 42.93
CA LEU A 19 -6.94 15.76 43.77
C LEU A 19 -6.63 17.12 43.09
N SER A 20 -7.52 18.11 43.02
CA SER A 20 -8.91 18.29 43.47
C SER A 20 -9.38 19.71 43.05
N ALA A 21 -10.60 19.85 42.53
CA ALA A 21 -11.55 20.98 42.71
C ALA A 21 -12.66 20.88 41.63
N SER A 22 -13.84 20.36 41.94
CA SER A 22 -14.99 21.00 42.62
C SER A 22 -16.04 21.57 41.64
N THR A 23 -17.02 20.69 41.37
CA THR A 23 -18.48 20.93 41.31
C THR A 23 -19.07 22.01 40.40
N ARG A 24 -19.69 21.57 39.29
CA ARG A 24 -21.12 21.85 39.02
C ARG A 24 -21.82 20.61 38.45
N SER A 25 -22.86 20.23 39.17
CA SER A 25 -23.78 19.11 38.97
C SER A 25 -24.64 19.31 37.72
N ILE A 26 -24.64 18.32 36.82
CA ILE A 26 -25.79 18.02 35.96
C ILE A 26 -25.99 16.50 36.00
N ASN A 27 -27.10 16.10 36.62
CA ASN A 27 -27.59 14.72 36.66
C ASN A 27 -27.85 14.19 35.24
N ALA A 28 -27.05 13.21 34.80
CA ALA A 28 -27.33 12.39 33.62
C ALA A 28 -27.50 10.89 33.96
N ARG A 29 -27.83 10.58 35.22
CA ARG A 29 -28.37 9.25 35.59
C ARG A 29 -29.87 9.25 35.30
N ASN A 30 -30.26 8.88 34.07
CA ASN A 30 -31.54 8.23 33.72
C ASN A 30 -31.89 8.33 32.21
N ILE A 31 -30.94 8.20 31.30
CA ILE A 31 -31.25 7.99 29.87
C ILE A 31 -30.24 7.00 29.33
N PHE A 32 -30.46 5.70 29.55
CA PHE A 32 -29.97 4.55 28.73
C PHE A 32 -30.43 3.22 29.37
N ARG A 33 -31.66 3.21 29.91
CA ARG A 33 -32.39 1.99 30.26
C ARG A 33 -33.65 1.95 29.39
N SER A 34 -33.44 1.74 28.09
CA SER A 34 -34.48 1.26 27.19
C SER A 34 -33.90 0.09 26.42
N ASN A 35 -34.53 -1.06 26.61
CA ASN A 35 -34.30 -2.32 25.92
C ASN A 35 -34.00 -2.11 24.44
N VAL A 36 -32.77 -2.39 24.03
CA VAL A 36 -32.54 -2.94 22.70
C VAL A 36 -31.64 -4.16 22.89
N LYS A 37 -32.25 -5.34 22.80
CA LYS A 37 -31.53 -6.54 22.43
C LYS A 37 -31.00 -6.29 21.02
N ASN A 38 -29.86 -5.62 20.89
CA ASN A 38 -29.11 -5.62 19.64
C ASN A 38 -28.52 -7.02 19.54
N SER A 39 -29.26 -7.91 18.88
CA SER A 39 -28.64 -8.97 18.13
C SER A 39 -27.56 -8.31 17.27
N HIS A 40 -26.28 -8.48 17.63
CA HIS A 40 -25.18 -8.20 16.73
C HIS A 40 -25.40 -9.09 15.50
N ALA A 41 -26.12 -8.58 14.52
CA ALA A 41 -26.37 -9.27 13.28
C ALA A 41 -25.02 -9.30 12.55
N VAL A 42 -24.29 -10.39 12.73
CA VAL A 42 -23.03 -10.64 12.04
C VAL A 42 -23.36 -10.76 10.56
N ILE A 43 -23.06 -9.72 9.77
CA ILE A 43 -23.21 -9.76 8.32
C ILE A 43 -22.07 -10.62 7.78
N ARG A 44 -22.38 -11.85 7.37
CA ARG A 44 -21.39 -12.82 6.89
C ARG A 44 -21.06 -12.71 5.41
N ASP A 45 -21.93 -12.07 4.61
CA ASP A 45 -21.95 -12.34 3.16
C ASP A 45 -21.67 -11.13 2.25
N VAL A 46 -21.39 -9.94 2.79
CA VAL A 46 -21.03 -8.79 1.96
C VAL A 46 -19.52 -8.82 1.67
N VAL A 47 -19.19 -9.34 0.49
CA VAL A 47 -17.86 -9.30 -0.11
C VAL A 47 -17.99 -8.70 -1.51
N THR A 48 -17.29 -7.59 -1.78
CA THR A 48 -17.36 -6.95 -3.10
C THR A 48 -16.38 -7.61 -4.09
N GLU A 49 -16.60 -7.44 -5.39
CA GLU A 49 -15.70 -8.01 -6.39
C GLU A 49 -14.28 -7.43 -6.29
N ALA A 50 -14.17 -6.13 -5.97
CA ALA A 50 -12.89 -5.47 -5.70
C ALA A 50 -12.19 -6.07 -4.47
N GLU A 51 -12.95 -6.43 -3.42
CA GLU A 51 -12.44 -7.12 -2.24
C GLU A 51 -11.90 -8.52 -2.56
N LEU A 52 -12.61 -9.30 -3.39
CA LEU A 52 -12.12 -10.61 -3.86
C LEU A 52 -10.82 -10.49 -4.67
N ARG A 53 -10.72 -9.48 -5.55
CA ARG A 53 -9.49 -9.21 -6.31
C ARG A 53 -8.35 -8.76 -5.39
N LEU A 54 -8.65 -7.95 -4.37
CA LEU A 54 -7.67 -7.54 -3.38
C LEU A 54 -7.15 -8.74 -2.60
N LEU A 55 -8.03 -9.65 -2.17
CA LEU A 55 -7.67 -10.88 -1.48
C LEU A 55 -6.83 -11.83 -2.33
N ALA A 56 -6.98 -11.81 -3.65
CA ALA A 56 -6.12 -12.56 -4.56
C ALA A 56 -4.67 -12.04 -4.59
N GLU A 57 -4.48 -10.72 -4.49
CA GLU A 57 -3.14 -10.10 -4.42
C GLU A 57 -2.58 -10.06 -3.00
N TRP A 58 -3.47 -9.94 -2.01
CA TRP A 58 -3.17 -9.70 -0.62
C TRP A 58 -4.09 -10.54 0.28
N SER A 59 -3.78 -11.82 0.33
CA SER A 59 -4.56 -12.81 1.10
C SER A 59 -4.61 -12.47 2.59
N VAL A 60 -5.83 -12.51 3.15
CA VAL A 60 -6.09 -12.40 4.58
C VAL A 60 -7.07 -13.49 4.98
N PRO A 61 -6.68 -14.43 5.84
CA PRO A 61 -7.60 -15.44 6.34
C PRO A 61 -8.63 -14.78 7.27
N ASN A 62 -9.89 -15.21 7.18
CA ASN A 62 -10.99 -14.78 8.06
C ASN A 62 -11.23 -13.26 8.07
N LEU A 63 -11.08 -12.58 6.92
CA LEU A 63 -11.27 -11.13 6.79
C LEU A 63 -12.59 -10.64 7.41
N ILE A 64 -13.70 -11.32 7.13
CA ILE A 64 -15.02 -10.94 7.64
C ILE A 64 -15.05 -10.91 9.16
N ASP A 65 -14.46 -11.92 9.82
CA ASP A 65 -14.40 -11.98 11.28
C ASP A 65 -13.53 -10.85 11.84
N ILE A 66 -12.40 -10.58 11.18
CA ILE A 66 -11.49 -9.48 11.55
C ILE A 66 -12.21 -8.13 11.52
N LEU A 67 -13.02 -7.89 10.48
CA LEU A 67 -13.74 -6.62 10.32
C LEU A 67 -14.99 -6.51 11.20
N ASN A 68 -15.59 -7.63 11.60
CA ASN A 68 -16.76 -7.63 12.50
C ASN A 68 -16.35 -7.55 13.98
N PHE A 69 -15.19 -8.10 14.35
CA PHE A 69 -14.68 -8.15 15.72
C PHE A 69 -13.23 -7.68 15.80
N PRO A 70 -12.96 -6.39 15.50
CA PRO A 70 -11.60 -5.89 15.39
C PRO A 70 -10.87 -5.86 16.74
N GLU A 71 -11.54 -5.61 17.88
CA GLU A 71 -10.92 -5.64 19.21
C GLU A 71 -10.38 -7.03 19.56
N GLU A 72 -11.22 -8.06 19.41
CA GLU A 72 -10.86 -9.46 19.65
C GLU A 72 -9.73 -9.91 18.70
N SER A 73 -9.78 -9.44 17.46
CA SER A 73 -8.78 -9.79 16.43
C SER A 73 -7.41 -9.17 16.70
N VAL A 74 -7.35 -7.94 17.24
CA VAL A 74 -6.10 -7.32 17.68
C VAL A 74 -5.46 -8.16 18.79
N GLU A 75 -6.24 -8.56 19.79
CA GLU A 75 -5.74 -9.39 20.90
C GLU A 75 -5.22 -10.74 20.39
N LYS A 76 -6.04 -11.42 19.58
CA LYS A 76 -5.73 -12.74 19.01
C LYS A 76 -4.47 -12.76 18.15
N HIS A 77 -4.21 -11.71 17.37
CA HIS A 77 -3.10 -11.65 16.41
C HIS A 77 -1.89 -10.85 16.89
N SER A 78 -1.88 -10.41 18.15
CA SER A 78 -0.81 -9.61 18.74
C SER A 78 0.56 -10.29 18.69
N GLU A 79 0.64 -11.59 19.05
CA GLU A 79 1.89 -12.35 18.99
C GLU A 79 2.42 -12.52 17.56
N ASP A 80 1.53 -12.80 16.61
CA ASP A 80 1.91 -12.94 15.19
C ASP A 80 2.43 -11.61 14.65
N TYR A 81 1.85 -10.49 15.07
CA TYR A 81 2.33 -9.16 14.72
C TYR A 81 3.72 -8.86 15.29
N ILE A 82 4.02 -9.29 16.53
CA ILE A 82 5.37 -9.17 17.10
C ILE A 82 6.37 -9.97 16.26
N ARG A 83 6.05 -11.23 15.91
CA ARG A 83 6.90 -12.07 15.05
C ARG A 83 7.09 -11.47 13.67
N PHE A 84 6.04 -10.89 13.09
CA PHE A 84 6.09 -10.12 11.85
C PHE A 84 7.10 -8.97 11.98
N HIS A 85 6.95 -8.12 13.01
CA HIS A 85 7.79 -6.95 13.20
C HIS A 85 9.27 -7.32 13.36
N GLU A 86 9.58 -8.36 14.14
CA GLU A 86 10.95 -8.87 14.29
C GLU A 86 11.53 -9.40 12.97
N ARG A 87 10.76 -10.18 12.20
CA ARG A 87 11.20 -10.74 10.92
C ARG A 87 11.36 -9.66 9.86
N ALA A 88 10.40 -8.74 9.77
CA ALA A 88 10.47 -7.58 8.88
C ALA A 88 11.67 -6.69 9.22
N GLY A 89 11.99 -6.53 10.51
CA GLY A 89 13.16 -5.79 10.97
C GLY A 89 14.46 -6.40 10.44
N ARG A 90 14.63 -7.72 10.59
CA ARG A 90 15.80 -8.44 10.02
C ARG A 90 15.90 -8.32 8.51
N VAL A 91 14.78 -8.37 7.80
CA VAL A 91 14.77 -8.14 6.34
C VAL A 91 15.26 -6.74 6.00
N ILE A 92 14.74 -5.74 6.69
CA ILE A 92 15.10 -4.34 6.46
C ILE A 92 16.57 -4.09 6.79
N GLU A 93 17.10 -4.66 7.87
CA GLU A 93 18.53 -4.59 8.19
C GLU A 93 19.39 -5.20 7.08
N ALA A 94 18.99 -6.36 6.55
CA ALA A 94 19.68 -7.01 5.44
C ALA A 94 19.66 -6.17 4.15
N LEU A 95 18.55 -5.47 3.88
CA LEU A 95 18.39 -4.58 2.73
C LEU A 95 19.19 -3.27 2.89
N LEU A 96 19.04 -2.60 4.03
CA LEU A 96 19.60 -1.27 4.29
C LEU A 96 21.11 -1.27 4.49
N GLY A 97 21.73 -2.40 4.81
CA GLY A 97 23.19 -2.54 4.84
C GLY A 97 23.90 -2.15 3.52
N SER A 98 23.13 -1.92 2.45
CA SER A 98 23.61 -1.61 1.10
C SER A 98 23.11 -0.28 0.50
N VAL A 99 22.31 0.51 1.22
CA VAL A 99 21.56 1.66 0.64
C VAL A 99 22.04 3.00 1.22
N LYS A 100 22.24 4.00 0.35
CA LYS A 100 22.30 5.41 0.77
C LYS A 100 20.88 5.89 1.04
N THR A 101 20.59 6.21 2.29
CA THR A 101 19.27 6.61 2.78
C THR A 101 18.71 7.87 2.16
N ASP A 102 19.55 8.68 1.53
CA ASP A 102 19.17 10.01 1.06
C ASP A 102 18.26 9.96 -0.18
N LEU A 103 18.47 8.98 -1.08
CA LEU A 103 17.70 8.86 -2.32
C LEU A 103 16.42 8.02 -2.16
N LEU A 104 16.52 6.91 -1.43
CA LEU A 104 15.45 5.94 -1.25
C LEU A 104 15.24 5.64 0.22
N THR A 105 14.00 5.71 0.66
CA THR A 105 13.54 5.05 1.89
C THR A 105 13.01 3.68 1.57
N VAL A 106 13.36 2.68 2.38
CA VAL A 106 12.81 1.33 2.30
C VAL A 106 11.93 1.08 3.52
N ARG A 107 10.70 0.63 3.27
CA ARG A 107 9.73 0.26 4.29
C ARG A 107 9.33 -1.19 4.12
N PHE A 108 9.03 -1.86 5.23
CA PHE A 108 8.41 -3.19 5.20
C PHE A 108 7.08 -3.11 5.92
N GLY A 109 6.01 -2.99 5.13
CA GLY A 109 4.65 -3.05 5.63
C GLY A 109 4.03 -4.42 5.48
N VAL A 110 2.78 -4.55 5.90
CA VAL A 110 1.98 -5.77 5.66
C VAL A 110 1.69 -6.02 4.17
N GLY A 111 1.90 -5.01 3.32
CA GLY A 111 1.91 -5.10 1.85
C GLY A 111 3.23 -5.62 1.25
N GLY A 112 4.26 -5.86 2.07
CA GLY A 112 5.60 -6.26 1.65
C GLY A 112 6.60 -5.10 1.62
N VAL A 113 7.73 -5.33 0.95
CA VAL A 113 8.81 -4.35 0.83
C VAL A 113 8.45 -3.29 -0.22
N ILE A 114 8.58 -2.03 0.18
CA ILE A 114 8.35 -0.86 -0.66
C ILE A 114 9.59 0.02 -0.58
N SER A 115 10.07 0.50 -1.72
CA SER A 115 11.05 1.58 -1.77
C SER A 115 10.42 2.83 -2.37
N ASP A 116 10.43 3.90 -1.57
CA ASP A 116 9.91 5.22 -1.92
C ASP A 116 11.06 6.17 -2.20
N LEU A 117 10.89 7.02 -3.22
CA LEU A 117 11.79 8.13 -3.48
C LEU A 117 11.63 9.22 -2.42
N ASN A 118 12.75 9.82 -2.03
CA ASN A 118 12.78 11.02 -1.19
C ASN A 118 12.97 12.32 -1.99
N VAL A 119 13.18 12.18 -3.30
CA VAL A 119 13.40 13.28 -4.24
C VAL A 119 12.33 13.24 -5.34
N PRO A 120 12.04 14.37 -6.00
CA PRO A 120 11.22 14.38 -7.20
C PRO A 120 11.78 13.43 -8.27
N PHE A 121 10.89 12.71 -8.94
CA PHE A 121 11.28 11.80 -10.01
C PHE A 121 11.48 12.54 -11.34
N GLU A 122 12.57 12.23 -12.04
CA GLU A 122 12.91 12.80 -13.33
C GLU A 122 13.26 11.71 -14.36
N LEU A 123 12.90 11.94 -15.63
CA LEU A 123 13.21 11.07 -16.76
C LEU A 123 14.35 11.66 -17.57
N ASN A 124 15.55 11.67 -16.98
CA ASN A 124 16.80 11.98 -17.65
C ASN A 124 17.87 10.95 -17.27
N ASP A 125 18.88 10.81 -18.12
CA ASP A 125 19.90 9.75 -17.99
C ASP A 125 20.68 9.85 -16.67
N GLU A 126 21.00 11.06 -16.19
CA GLU A 126 21.75 11.28 -14.94
C GLU A 126 20.95 10.81 -13.71
N PHE A 127 19.70 11.24 -13.62
CA PHE A 127 18.81 10.86 -12.52
C PHE A 127 18.56 9.35 -12.52
N LEU A 128 18.23 8.77 -13.69
CA LEU A 128 17.96 7.34 -13.82
C LEU A 128 19.20 6.50 -13.46
N ALA A 129 20.40 6.89 -13.90
CA ALA A 129 21.63 6.20 -13.52
C ALA A 129 21.87 6.21 -12.01
N SER A 130 21.64 7.35 -11.35
CA SER A 130 21.72 7.48 -9.89
C SER A 130 20.70 6.59 -9.19
N LEU A 131 19.42 6.66 -9.60
CA LEU A 131 18.34 5.84 -9.07
C LEU A 131 18.64 4.34 -9.19
N TRP A 132 19.04 3.89 -10.37
CA TRP A 132 19.30 2.48 -10.64
C TRP A 132 20.44 1.91 -9.81
N ARG A 133 21.45 2.71 -9.48
CA ARG A 133 22.53 2.28 -8.59
C ARG A 133 22.02 1.89 -7.21
N HIS A 134 20.98 2.56 -6.72
CA HIS A 134 20.42 2.34 -5.39
C HIS A 134 19.23 1.38 -5.39
N GLU A 135 18.37 1.43 -6.41
CA GLU A 135 17.14 0.65 -6.47
C GLU A 135 17.37 -0.78 -7.00
N ARG A 136 18.34 -1.00 -7.89
CA ARG A 136 18.56 -2.31 -8.52
C ARG A 136 18.82 -3.42 -7.51
N PRO A 137 19.74 -3.28 -6.54
CA PRO A 137 20.00 -4.35 -5.57
C PRO A 137 18.75 -4.73 -4.78
N ILE A 138 17.98 -3.72 -4.34
CA ILE A 138 16.74 -3.91 -3.58
C ILE A 138 15.71 -4.65 -4.43
N SER A 139 15.48 -4.20 -5.66
CA SER A 139 14.43 -4.74 -6.53
C SER A 139 14.72 -6.19 -6.94
N HIS A 140 15.98 -6.50 -7.26
CA HIS A 140 16.38 -7.86 -7.60
C HIS A 140 16.31 -8.80 -6.38
N TRP A 141 16.70 -8.32 -5.20
CA TRP A 141 16.57 -9.10 -3.96
C TRP A 141 15.10 -9.36 -3.63
N VAL A 142 14.24 -8.34 -3.69
CA VAL A 142 12.80 -8.48 -3.43
C VAL A 142 12.16 -9.49 -4.39
N ARG A 143 12.54 -9.46 -5.69
CA ARG A 143 12.07 -10.45 -6.66
C ARG A 143 12.55 -11.86 -6.30
N LYS A 144 13.82 -12.03 -5.93
CA LYS A 144 14.41 -13.32 -5.59
C LYS A 144 13.77 -13.94 -4.34
N GLU A 145 13.56 -13.13 -3.30
CA GLU A 145 13.05 -13.59 -2.00
C GLU A 145 11.52 -13.43 -1.86
N SER A 146 10.79 -13.21 -2.96
CA SER A 146 9.36 -12.86 -2.95
C SER A 146 8.49 -13.78 -2.09
N ASN A 147 8.77 -15.08 -2.06
CA ASN A 147 8.00 -16.05 -1.28
C ASN A 147 8.24 -15.91 0.22
N GLU A 148 9.50 -15.70 0.64
CA GLU A 148 9.85 -15.48 2.03
C GLU A 148 9.24 -14.16 2.54
N LEU A 149 9.37 -13.09 1.75
CA LEU A 149 8.81 -11.79 2.07
C LEU A 149 7.28 -11.84 2.22
N MET A 150 6.61 -12.60 1.35
CA MET A 150 5.18 -12.84 1.46
C MET A 150 4.83 -13.59 2.74
N GLY A 151 5.59 -14.64 3.08
CA GLY A 151 5.41 -15.40 4.32
C GLY A 151 5.57 -14.54 5.58
N VAL A 152 6.49 -13.57 5.57
CA VAL A 152 6.64 -12.59 6.65
C VAL A 152 5.43 -11.64 6.68
N ALA A 153 5.08 -11.05 5.54
CA ALA A 153 4.01 -10.06 5.45
C ALA A 153 2.65 -10.60 5.92
N VAL A 154 2.32 -11.86 5.58
CA VAL A 154 1.05 -12.52 5.95
C VAL A 154 0.83 -12.55 7.46
N LEU A 155 1.88 -12.69 8.27
CA LEU A 155 1.78 -12.70 9.73
C LEU A 155 1.22 -11.38 10.30
N GLY A 156 1.54 -10.26 9.66
CA GLY A 156 1.12 -8.94 10.15
C GLY A 156 -0.26 -8.49 9.68
N ARG A 157 -0.80 -9.08 8.60
CA ARG A 157 -2.03 -8.58 7.94
C ARG A 157 -3.27 -8.58 8.84
N PRO A 158 -3.58 -9.67 9.58
CA PRO A 158 -4.79 -9.71 10.39
C PRO A 158 -4.80 -8.62 11.46
N TYR A 159 -3.67 -8.46 12.17
CA TYR A 159 -3.51 -7.43 13.19
C TYR A 159 -3.63 -6.02 12.58
N ALA A 160 -2.93 -5.75 11.47
CA ALA A 160 -2.95 -4.43 10.84
C ALA A 160 -4.34 -4.04 10.35
N LEU A 161 -5.11 -4.98 9.80
CA LEU A 161 -6.52 -4.73 9.44
C LEU A 161 -7.39 -4.47 10.65
N ALA A 162 -7.28 -5.29 11.68
CA ALA A 162 -8.07 -5.15 12.89
C ALA A 162 -7.82 -3.78 13.54
N ALA A 163 -6.55 -3.41 13.71
CA ALA A 163 -6.15 -2.14 14.28
C ALA A 163 -6.53 -0.94 13.38
N ALA A 164 -6.39 -1.06 12.05
CA ALA A 164 -6.87 -0.04 11.11
C ALA A 164 -8.40 0.11 11.12
N THR A 165 -9.14 -0.98 11.32
CA THR A 165 -10.60 -0.98 11.46
C THR A 165 -11.01 -0.17 12.70
N LEU A 166 -10.36 -0.40 13.84
CA LEU A 166 -10.58 0.40 15.06
C LEU A 166 -10.28 1.89 14.85
N ASP A 167 -9.21 2.21 14.12
CA ASP A 167 -8.87 3.60 13.82
C ASP A 167 -9.92 4.27 12.93
N VAL A 168 -10.37 3.59 11.87
CA VAL A 168 -11.45 4.10 11.01
C VAL A 168 -12.75 4.27 11.81
N HIS A 169 -13.14 3.30 12.64
CA HIS A 169 -14.29 3.41 13.54
C HIS A 169 -14.20 4.64 14.44
N ARG A 170 -13.03 4.90 15.01
CA ARG A 170 -12.81 6.06 15.88
C ARG A 170 -12.94 7.39 15.14
N ILE A 171 -12.47 7.45 13.90
CA ILE A 171 -12.47 8.67 13.07
C ILE A 171 -13.85 8.94 12.48
N SER A 172 -14.51 7.93 11.93
CA SER A 172 -15.80 8.07 11.24
C SER A 172 -17.00 7.94 12.16
N GLY A 173 -16.83 7.33 13.34
CA GLY A 173 -17.93 6.93 14.22
C GLY A 173 -18.77 5.79 13.65
N MET A 174 -18.28 5.10 12.61
CA MET A 174 -19.06 4.15 11.82
C MET A 174 -18.46 2.74 11.86
N THR A 175 -19.30 1.77 12.22
CA THR A 175 -19.01 0.34 12.19
C THR A 175 -19.14 -0.24 10.77
N ARG A 176 -18.67 -1.48 10.55
CA ARG A 176 -18.85 -2.17 9.26
C ARG A 176 -20.33 -2.30 8.88
N ILE A 177 -21.18 -2.66 9.85
CA ILE A 177 -22.63 -2.84 9.63
C ILE A 177 -23.25 -1.52 9.17
N GLU A 178 -22.95 -0.43 9.88
CA GLU A 178 -23.45 0.90 9.51
C GLU A 178 -22.92 1.36 8.15
N ALA A 179 -21.67 1.02 7.79
CA ALA A 179 -21.13 1.34 6.47
C ALA A 179 -21.86 0.61 5.33
N ILE A 180 -22.30 -0.63 5.57
CA ILE A 180 -23.12 -1.40 4.63
C ILE A 180 -24.53 -0.79 4.53
N GLU A 181 -25.17 -0.52 5.66
CA GLU A 181 -26.51 0.08 5.73
C GLU A 181 -26.57 1.46 5.05
N ASN A 182 -25.50 2.26 5.19
CA ASN A 182 -25.37 3.58 4.57
C ASN A 182 -24.80 3.55 3.13
N GLN A 183 -24.63 2.37 2.52
CA GLN A 183 -24.12 2.21 1.15
C GLN A 183 -22.74 2.82 0.90
N CYS A 184 -21.88 2.89 1.93
CA CYS A 184 -20.54 3.46 1.85
C CYS A 184 -19.41 2.45 2.16
N TYR A 185 -19.73 1.15 2.11
CA TYR A 185 -18.81 0.06 2.45
C TYR A 185 -17.49 0.07 1.67
N ASP A 186 -17.50 0.39 0.37
CA ASP A 186 -16.26 0.45 -0.44
C ASP A 186 -15.32 1.56 0.03
N ALA A 187 -15.87 2.75 0.33
CA ALA A 187 -15.08 3.86 0.86
C ALA A 187 -14.53 3.53 2.25
N TYR A 188 -15.34 2.89 3.07
CA TYR A 188 -14.97 2.40 4.40
C TYR A 188 -13.82 1.39 4.33
N LEU A 189 -13.92 0.34 3.51
CA LEU A 189 -12.86 -0.65 3.29
C LEU A 189 -11.58 0.00 2.76
N ARG A 190 -11.69 0.87 1.75
CA ARG A 190 -10.54 1.58 1.18
C ARG A 190 -9.73 2.31 2.25
N GLN A 191 -10.41 2.98 3.21
CA GLN A 191 -9.75 3.68 4.30
C GLN A 191 -9.04 2.73 5.28
N ILE A 192 -9.61 1.54 5.54
CA ILE A 192 -8.97 0.50 6.36
C ILE A 192 -7.70 0.01 5.67
N TYR A 193 -7.80 -0.41 4.40
CA TYR A 193 -6.67 -0.96 3.66
C TYR A 193 -5.55 0.07 3.48
N LEU A 194 -5.89 1.32 3.18
CA LEU A 194 -4.93 2.42 3.08
C LEU A 194 -4.13 2.55 4.39
N ARG A 195 -4.78 2.50 5.55
CA ARG A 195 -4.09 2.58 6.85
C ARG A 195 -3.29 1.32 7.14
N ALA A 196 -3.88 0.14 6.96
CA ALA A 196 -3.24 -1.15 7.22
C ALA A 196 -1.91 -1.27 6.46
N PHE A 197 -1.89 -0.91 5.18
CA PHE A 197 -0.70 -1.01 4.32
C PHE A 197 0.44 -0.05 4.69
N ASN A 198 0.12 1.09 5.29
CA ASN A 198 1.07 2.20 5.40
C ASN A 198 1.49 2.52 6.85
N LEU A 199 0.61 2.27 7.82
CA LEU A 199 0.83 2.63 9.22
C LEU A 199 1.36 1.46 10.07
N TYR A 200 1.39 0.25 9.52
CA TYR A 200 1.81 -0.96 10.23
C TYR A 200 2.96 -1.65 9.51
N GLY A 201 4.04 -1.92 10.25
CA GLY A 201 5.27 -2.44 9.69
C GLY A 201 6.53 -1.85 10.34
N VAL A 202 7.65 -2.07 9.67
CA VAL A 202 8.94 -1.46 9.99
C VAL A 202 9.13 -0.23 9.12
N PHE A 203 9.45 0.89 9.77
CA PHE A 203 9.43 2.23 9.17
C PHE A 203 8.06 2.58 8.55
N PRO A 204 6.96 2.58 9.33
CA PRO A 204 5.66 3.00 8.83
C PRO A 204 5.67 4.47 8.42
N LEU A 205 4.72 4.87 7.56
CA LEU A 205 4.52 6.28 7.23
C LEU A 205 3.93 7.03 8.43
N ALA A 206 4.20 8.33 8.49
CA ALA A 206 3.45 9.21 9.35
C ALA A 206 2.01 9.41 8.79
N HIS A 207 1.06 9.76 9.67
CA HIS A 207 -0.36 9.86 9.31
C HIS A 207 -0.62 10.96 8.27
N ASP A 208 0.12 12.06 8.35
CA ASP A 208 0.10 13.19 7.41
C ASP A 208 0.69 12.84 6.03
N GLU A 209 1.60 11.87 5.94
CA GLU A 209 2.15 11.39 4.68
C GLU A 209 1.21 10.42 3.93
N LEU A 210 0.14 9.94 4.57
CA LEU A 210 -0.75 8.90 4.02
C LEU A 210 -1.36 9.32 2.67
N GLY A 211 -1.76 10.59 2.52
CA GLY A 211 -2.33 11.12 1.27
C GLY A 211 -1.30 11.41 0.18
N ILE A 212 -0.01 11.46 0.52
CA ILE A 212 1.07 11.89 -0.39
C ILE A 212 1.86 10.67 -0.88
N ARG A 213 2.33 9.84 0.06
CA ARG A 213 3.20 8.68 -0.18
C ARG A 213 2.47 7.36 0.02
N GLY A 214 1.32 7.38 0.70
CA GLY A 214 0.58 6.17 1.05
C GLY A 214 0.14 5.36 -0.16
N ILE A 215 0.38 4.05 -0.09
CA ILE A 215 -0.07 3.10 -1.10
C ILE A 215 -1.53 2.77 -0.84
N ASP A 216 -2.37 3.05 -1.83
CA ASP A 216 -3.76 2.64 -1.85
C ASP A 216 -3.90 1.31 -2.62
N PRO A 217 -4.01 0.17 -1.93
CA PRO A 217 -4.10 -1.12 -2.60
C PRO A 217 -5.47 -1.34 -3.26
N TRP A 218 -6.52 -0.65 -2.80
CA TRP A 218 -7.84 -0.71 -3.42
C TRP A 218 -7.77 -0.20 -4.86
N MET A 219 -7.00 0.88 -5.08
CA MET A 219 -6.81 1.47 -6.40
C MET A 219 -6.04 0.58 -7.36
N GLN A 220 -5.33 -0.45 -6.86
CA GLN A 220 -4.66 -1.42 -7.73
C GLN A 220 -5.65 -2.42 -8.36
N VAL A 221 -6.79 -2.67 -7.73
CA VAL A 221 -7.74 -3.75 -8.11
C VAL A 221 -9.13 -3.26 -8.50
N ALA A 222 -9.43 -1.96 -8.28
CA ALA A 222 -10.73 -1.38 -8.52
C ALA A 222 -11.19 -1.42 -9.98
N ALA A 223 -10.27 -1.28 -10.97
CA ALA A 223 -10.66 -1.13 -12.38
C ALA A 223 -10.74 -2.42 -13.20
N GLY A 224 -10.71 -3.61 -12.58
CA GLY A 224 -10.89 -4.89 -13.28
C GLY A 224 -9.70 -5.83 -13.18
N LYS A 225 -9.84 -7.02 -13.79
CA LYS A 225 -8.83 -8.10 -13.77
C LYS A 225 -7.65 -7.79 -14.72
N ASP A 226 -7.95 -7.16 -15.85
CA ASP A 226 -6.99 -6.85 -16.90
C ASP A 226 -6.59 -5.37 -16.82
N ILE A 227 -5.28 -5.12 -16.67
CA ILE A 227 -4.73 -3.76 -16.61
C ILE A 227 -4.24 -3.40 -18.00
N VAL A 228 -4.94 -2.46 -18.65
CA VAL A 228 -4.46 -1.81 -19.87
C VAL A 228 -3.40 -0.79 -19.48
N ALA A 229 -2.12 -1.17 -19.56
CA ALA A 229 -1.02 -0.40 -18.97
C ALA A 229 -0.91 1.04 -19.51
N SER A 230 -1.27 1.23 -20.78
CA SER A 230 -1.30 2.53 -21.47
C SER A 230 -2.39 3.49 -21.00
N ALA A 231 -3.48 2.97 -20.43
CA ALA A 231 -4.66 3.77 -20.04
C ALA A 231 -5.18 3.29 -18.67
N CYS A 232 -4.40 3.54 -17.62
CA CYS A 232 -4.74 3.13 -16.26
C CYS A 232 -4.37 4.19 -15.22
N THR A 233 -4.75 3.98 -13.96
CA THR A 233 -4.28 4.85 -12.86
C THR A 233 -2.82 4.59 -12.54
N GLY A 234 -2.14 5.53 -11.88
CA GLY A 234 -0.72 5.36 -11.53
C GLY A 234 -0.45 4.14 -10.66
N ARG A 235 -1.39 3.78 -9.77
CA ARG A 235 -1.28 2.58 -8.93
C ARG A 235 -1.41 1.28 -9.72
N GLN A 236 -2.22 1.27 -10.76
CA GLN A 236 -2.34 0.12 -11.66
C GLN A 236 -1.10 -0.04 -12.54
N LEU A 237 -0.51 1.06 -13.02
CA LEU A 237 0.76 1.01 -13.76
C LEU A 237 1.88 0.41 -12.89
N GLN A 238 1.96 0.82 -11.61
CA GLN A 238 2.91 0.25 -10.65
C GLN A 238 2.68 -1.25 -10.42
N LEU A 239 1.42 -1.69 -10.30
CA LEU A 239 1.08 -3.10 -10.17
C LEU A 239 1.47 -3.89 -11.42
N PHE A 240 1.17 -3.35 -12.61
CA PHE A 240 1.57 -3.93 -13.90
C PHE A 240 3.08 -4.11 -13.95
N ALA A 241 3.85 -3.03 -13.73
CA ALA A 241 5.31 -3.06 -13.76
C ALA A 241 5.88 -4.11 -12.78
N ARG A 242 5.35 -4.17 -11.56
CA ARG A 242 5.76 -5.17 -10.55
C ARG A 242 5.53 -6.61 -11.03
N ARG A 243 4.36 -6.91 -11.60
CA ARG A 243 4.03 -8.25 -12.12
C ARG A 243 4.95 -8.62 -13.29
N GLN A 244 5.11 -7.72 -14.27
CA GLN A 244 5.97 -7.97 -15.44
C GLN A 244 7.44 -8.19 -15.03
N PHE A 245 7.94 -7.41 -14.08
CA PHE A 245 9.32 -7.56 -13.60
C PHE A 245 9.52 -8.85 -12.81
N ARG A 246 8.56 -9.20 -11.94
CA ARG A 246 8.56 -10.47 -11.20
C ARG A 246 8.59 -11.66 -12.15
N ASP A 247 7.82 -11.60 -13.22
CA ASP A 247 7.65 -12.67 -14.20
C ASP A 247 8.72 -12.63 -15.32
N PHE A 248 9.78 -11.83 -15.16
CA PHE A 248 10.91 -11.69 -16.11
C PHE A 248 10.51 -11.22 -17.52
N LYS A 249 9.37 -10.54 -17.66
CA LYS A 249 8.86 -10.04 -18.93
C LYS A 249 9.41 -8.67 -19.32
N ILE A 250 9.87 -7.88 -18.34
CA ILE A 250 10.55 -6.59 -18.55
C ILE A 250 11.88 -6.55 -17.79
N SER A 251 12.81 -5.73 -18.27
CA SER A 251 14.08 -5.47 -17.57
C SER A 251 13.87 -4.60 -16.32
N PHE A 252 14.91 -4.50 -15.49
CA PHE A 252 14.86 -3.68 -14.29
C PHE A 252 14.70 -2.18 -14.61
N GLU A 253 15.36 -1.70 -15.66
CA GLU A 253 15.33 -0.30 -16.09
C GLU A 253 13.91 0.12 -16.49
N VAL A 254 13.23 -0.72 -17.29
CA VAL A 254 11.83 -0.52 -17.66
C VAL A 254 10.94 -0.57 -16.42
N TYR A 255 11.15 -1.54 -15.52
CA TYR A 255 10.42 -1.62 -14.25
C TYR A 255 10.57 -0.36 -13.40
N SER A 256 11.79 0.14 -13.23
CA SER A 256 12.11 1.33 -12.43
C SER A 256 11.42 2.57 -13.02
N ILE A 257 11.49 2.76 -14.33
CA ILE A 257 10.77 3.84 -15.03
C ILE A 257 9.26 3.76 -14.76
N LEU A 258 8.63 2.63 -15.09
CA LEU A 258 7.16 2.49 -14.97
C LEU A 258 6.67 2.58 -13.52
N LYS A 259 7.47 2.08 -12.55
CA LYS A 259 7.17 2.18 -11.13
C LYS A 259 7.09 3.64 -10.66
N HIS A 260 8.02 4.47 -11.09
CA HIS A 260 8.14 5.85 -10.62
C HIS A 260 7.48 6.88 -11.52
N LEU A 261 7.11 6.52 -12.75
CA LEU A 261 6.44 7.39 -13.71
C LEU A 261 5.25 8.18 -13.14
N PRO A 262 4.34 7.58 -12.33
CA PRO A 262 3.24 8.34 -11.74
C PRO A 262 3.71 9.50 -10.84
N LEU A 263 4.92 9.44 -10.29
CA LEU A 263 5.46 10.48 -9.42
C LEU A 263 5.79 11.78 -10.19
N ARG A 264 5.85 11.75 -11.53
CA ARG A 264 5.88 12.96 -12.38
C ARG A 264 4.64 13.82 -12.23
N LEU A 265 3.51 13.19 -11.92
CA LEU A 265 2.20 13.85 -11.85
C LEU A 265 1.92 14.35 -10.43
N GLY A 266 1.06 15.37 -10.31
CA GLY A 266 0.48 15.78 -9.04
C GLY A 266 -0.48 14.73 -8.45
N ILE A 267 -0.74 14.79 -7.15
CA ILE A 267 -1.51 13.76 -6.40
C ILE A 267 -2.87 13.46 -7.07
N SER A 268 -3.64 14.48 -7.44
CA SER A 268 -4.96 14.28 -8.07
C SER A 268 -4.87 13.53 -9.40
N ALA A 269 -3.85 13.83 -10.21
CA ALA A 269 -3.65 13.19 -11.51
C ALA A 269 -3.18 11.73 -11.36
N ARG A 270 -2.41 11.40 -10.31
CA ARG A 270 -2.00 10.00 -10.02
C ARG A 270 -3.18 9.07 -9.76
N LEU A 271 -4.27 9.61 -9.23
CA LEU A 271 -5.50 8.86 -8.91
C LEU A 271 -6.44 8.72 -10.10
N ALA A 272 -6.27 9.55 -11.15
CA ALA A 272 -7.06 9.48 -12.36
C ALA A 272 -6.45 8.50 -13.37
N VAL A 273 -7.29 7.99 -14.29
CA VAL A 273 -6.80 7.26 -15.46
C VAL A 273 -6.01 8.23 -16.33
N SER A 274 -4.78 7.87 -16.65
CA SER A 274 -3.85 8.68 -17.44
C SER A 274 -3.47 7.96 -18.73
N ASP A 275 -3.21 8.73 -19.79
CA ASP A 275 -2.63 8.21 -21.04
C ASP A 275 -1.10 8.19 -20.92
N TRP A 276 -0.58 7.02 -20.53
CA TRP A 276 0.85 6.84 -20.29
C TRP A 276 1.66 6.78 -21.59
N ASP A 277 1.03 6.39 -22.70
CA ASP A 277 1.69 6.36 -24.01
C ASP A 277 2.05 7.77 -24.45
N SER A 278 1.07 8.68 -24.41
CA SER A 278 1.27 10.10 -24.77
C SER A 278 2.34 10.74 -23.87
N LEU A 279 2.29 10.49 -22.56
CA LEU A 279 3.28 11.03 -21.62
C LEU A 279 4.70 10.53 -21.93
N LEU A 280 4.88 9.23 -22.20
CA LEU A 280 6.20 8.69 -22.53
C LEU A 280 6.70 9.17 -23.90
N GLN A 281 5.82 9.39 -24.88
CA GLN A 281 6.18 9.99 -26.17
C GLN A 281 6.66 11.44 -26.03
N GLU A 282 5.99 12.23 -25.19
CA GLU A 282 6.42 13.60 -24.86
C GLU A 282 7.79 13.60 -24.17
N GLU A 283 8.00 12.72 -23.18
CA GLU A 283 9.26 12.61 -22.45
C GLU A 283 10.41 12.07 -23.34
N LEU A 284 10.12 11.14 -24.25
CA LEU A 284 11.10 10.64 -25.24
C LEU A 284 11.53 11.77 -26.20
N SER A 285 10.57 12.55 -26.70
CA SER A 285 10.85 13.72 -27.54
C SER A 285 11.70 14.75 -26.79
N ALA A 286 11.38 14.99 -25.52
CA ALA A 286 12.15 15.89 -24.67
C ALA A 286 13.58 15.38 -24.39
N ALA A 287 13.78 14.07 -24.21
CA ALA A 287 15.09 13.46 -24.04
C ALA A 287 15.99 13.68 -25.26
N TRP A 288 15.45 13.46 -26.47
CA TRP A 288 16.20 13.71 -27.70
C TRP A 288 16.58 15.18 -27.88
N LEU A 289 15.70 16.12 -27.49
CA LEU A 289 16.03 17.55 -27.51
C LEU A 289 17.14 17.92 -26.52
N ARG A 290 17.31 17.16 -25.43
CA ARG A 290 18.44 17.29 -24.48
C ARG A 290 19.72 16.59 -24.96
N GLY A 291 19.66 15.82 -26.04
CA GLY A 291 20.79 15.03 -26.56
C GLY A 291 21.00 13.68 -25.86
N GLU A 292 20.00 13.22 -25.10
CA GLU A 292 19.98 11.89 -24.45
C GLU A 292 19.59 10.80 -25.46
N THR A 293 19.91 9.53 -25.18
CA THR A 293 19.58 8.43 -26.12
C THR A 293 18.08 8.13 -26.16
N GLY A 294 17.40 8.24 -25.01
CA GLY A 294 15.99 7.88 -24.86
C GLY A 294 15.70 6.37 -24.91
N GLU A 295 16.73 5.51 -25.01
CA GLU A 295 16.57 4.06 -25.25
C GLU A 295 15.65 3.37 -24.23
N TRP A 296 15.79 3.72 -22.94
CA TRP A 296 14.99 3.10 -21.88
C TRP A 296 13.57 3.65 -21.80
N ILE A 297 13.35 4.90 -22.25
CA ILE A 297 12.02 5.50 -22.38
C ILE A 297 11.28 4.82 -23.53
N GLU A 298 11.96 4.61 -24.67
CA GLU A 298 11.42 3.87 -25.82
C GLU A 298 11.04 2.44 -25.43
N LYS A 299 11.92 1.70 -24.75
CA LYS A 299 11.60 0.35 -24.23
C LYS A 299 10.45 0.34 -23.25
N ALA A 300 10.30 1.38 -22.42
CA ALA A 300 9.17 1.50 -21.52
C ALA A 300 7.87 1.74 -22.30
N LEU A 301 7.89 2.60 -23.31
CA LEU A 301 6.77 2.85 -24.22
C LEU A 301 6.35 1.58 -24.97
N ASP A 302 7.29 0.82 -25.51
CA ASP A 302 7.03 -0.45 -26.19
C ASP A 302 6.31 -1.44 -25.25
N SER A 303 6.77 -1.54 -24.01
CA SER A 303 6.22 -2.48 -23.02
C SER A 303 4.75 -2.21 -22.65
N ILE A 304 4.30 -0.95 -22.69
CA ILE A 304 2.91 -0.57 -22.42
C ILE A 304 2.04 -0.53 -23.69
N THR A 305 2.67 -0.34 -24.85
CA THR A 305 1.97 -0.35 -26.14
C THR A 305 1.64 -1.79 -26.56
N ASP A 306 2.54 -2.74 -26.32
CA ASP A 306 2.31 -4.15 -26.64
C ASP A 306 1.21 -4.78 -25.78
N SER A 307 0.93 -4.26 -24.58
CA SER A 307 -0.24 -4.70 -23.80
C SER A 307 -1.57 -4.35 -24.48
N LYS A 308 -1.63 -3.30 -25.32
CA LYS A 308 -2.83 -3.02 -26.13
C LYS A 308 -3.06 -4.11 -27.19
N LYS A 309 -1.98 -4.72 -27.71
CA LYS A 309 -2.04 -5.67 -28.83
C LYS A 309 -2.39 -7.09 -28.39
N SER A 310 -2.03 -7.51 -27.17
CA SER A 310 -2.43 -8.83 -26.66
C SER A 310 -3.95 -8.96 -26.51
N ASP A 311 -4.63 -7.86 -26.17
CA ASP A 311 -6.09 -7.85 -26.03
C ASP A 311 -6.79 -7.73 -27.40
N ALA A 312 -6.17 -7.04 -28.37
CA ALA A 312 -6.69 -6.94 -29.73
C ALA A 312 -6.61 -8.27 -30.52
N GLN A 313 -5.66 -9.15 -30.21
CA GLN A 313 -5.56 -10.47 -30.85
C GLN A 313 -6.61 -11.48 -30.35
N GLY A 314 -7.24 -11.23 -29.20
CA GLY A 314 -8.37 -12.05 -28.70
C GLY A 314 -9.67 -11.88 -29.49
N TYR A 315 -9.80 -10.81 -30.29
CA TYR A 315 -11.00 -10.51 -31.08
C TYR A 315 -10.91 -10.90 -32.56
N MET A 316 -9.78 -11.43 -33.03
CA MET A 316 -9.55 -11.74 -34.46
C MET A 316 -9.56 -13.26 -34.79
N LEU A 317 -9.80 -14.13 -33.80
CA LEU A 317 -9.89 -15.60 -33.99
C LEU A 317 -11.30 -16.15 -33.72
N GLY A 318 -12.32 -15.37 -34.05
CA GLY A 318 -13.72 -15.79 -34.01
C GLY A 318 -14.46 -15.35 -35.27
N ALA A 319 -14.10 -15.93 -36.42
CA ALA A 319 -14.89 -15.93 -37.64
C ALA A 319 -14.81 -17.31 -38.29
#